data_AF-A0A8S9VZK7-F1
#
_entry.id   AF-A0A8S9VZK7-F1
#
_cell.length_a   1.000
_cell.length_b   1.000
_cell.length_c   1.000
_cell.angle_alpha   90.00
_cell.angle_beta   90.00
_cell.angle_gamma   90.00
#
_symmetry.space_group_name_H-M   'P 1'
#
loop_
_entity.id
_entity.type
_entity.pdbx_description
1 polymer ?
#
loop_
_entity_poly.entity_id
_entity_poly.type
_entity_poly.pdbx_seq_one_letter_code
_entity_poly.pdbx_strand_id
1 'polypeptide(L)' 'MPSFTTQVPNLQGLGPLVEVRLAVGSIIEEVLRKDDQLVPAPILVNAMIDTGATGTVVREDIPAQLGLDPTVSR' A
#
# COMPACT_ATOMS: atom_id res chain seq x y z
N MET A 1 -21.01 22.52 -10.57
CA MET A 1 -19.61 22.05 -10.46
C MET A 1 -19.33 21.23 -11.71
N PRO A 2 -18.43 21.65 -12.61
CA PRO A 2 -18.18 20.89 -13.82
C PRO A 2 -17.37 19.64 -13.46
N SER A 3 -17.86 18.47 -13.86
CA SER A 3 -17.09 17.23 -13.83
C SER A 3 -16.36 17.07 -15.16
N PHE A 4 -15.10 16.64 -15.10
CA PHE A 4 -14.29 16.32 -16.26
C PHE A 4 -14.00 14.82 -16.23
N THR A 5 -14.55 14.10 -17.19
CA THR A 5 -14.38 12.64 -17.30
C THR A 5 -13.51 12.37 -18.52
N THR A 6 -12.30 11.87 -18.30
CA THR A 6 -11.38 11.47 -19.37
C THR A 6 -10.96 10.03 -19.19
N GLN A 7 -10.88 9.26 -20.28
CA GLN A 7 -10.34 7.91 -20.26
C GLN A 7 -8.88 8.00 -20.68
N VAL A 8 -7.97 7.99 -19.71
CA VAL A 8 -6.53 8.06 -19.97
C VAL A 8 -5.90 6.72 -19.66
N PRO A 9 -5.08 6.14 -20.57
CA PRO A 9 -4.48 4.82 -20.38
C PRO A 9 -3.53 4.72 -19.17
N ASN A 10 -3.02 5.84 -18.66
CA ASN A 10 -2.03 5.87 -17.60
C ASN A 10 -2.39 6.90 -16.51
N LEU A 11 -3.19 6.46 -15.54
CA LEU A 11 -3.55 7.26 -14.36
C LEU A 11 -2.35 7.56 -13.45
N GLN A 12 -1.22 6.84 -13.55
CA GLN A 12 -0.03 7.21 -12.79
C GLN A 12 0.61 8.53 -13.28
N GLY A 13 0.39 8.91 -14.54
CA GLY A 13 0.93 10.17 -15.08
C GLY A 13 0.09 11.42 -14.80
N LEU A 14 -1.16 11.26 -14.36
CA LEU A 14 -2.15 12.35 -14.25
C LEU A 14 -3.03 12.28 -12.99
N GLY A 15 -3.02 11.15 -12.28
CA GLY A 15 -3.79 10.94 -11.06
C GLY A 15 -3.14 11.64 -9.86
N PRO A 16 -3.91 11.88 -8.79
CA PRO A 16 -3.38 12.44 -7.55
C PRO A 16 -2.48 11.42 -6.85
N LEU A 17 -1.20 11.40 -7.22
CA LEU A 17 -0.17 10.60 -6.57
C LEU A 17 0.41 11.35 -5.37
N VAL A 18 0.51 10.63 -4.26
CA VAL A 18 1.20 11.10 -3.04
C VAL A 18 2.22 10.05 -2.62
N GLU A 19 3.35 10.52 -2.10
CA GLU A 19 4.33 9.65 -1.46
C GLU A 19 3.84 9.32 -0.04
N VAL A 20 3.82 8.02 0.29
CA VAL A 20 3.40 7.52 1.59
C VAL A 20 4.43 6.56 2.16
N ARG A 21 4.49 6.48 3.49
CA ARG A 21 5.25 5.45 4.20
C ARG A 21 4.32 4.30 4.56
N LEU A 22 4.61 3.11 4.06
CA LEU A 22 3.92 1.88 4.45
C LEU A 22 4.74 1.11 5.49
N ALA A 23 4.09 0.68 6.56
CA ALA A 23 4.65 -0.13 7.62
C ALA A 23 3.73 -1.31 7.93
N VAL A 24 4.26 -2.33 8.62
CA VAL A 24 3.44 -3.42 9.14
C VAL A 24 2.54 -2.93 10.29
N GLY A 25 1.38 -3.56 10.48
CA GLY A 25 0.46 -3.18 11.54
C GLY A 25 1.03 -3.44 12.94
N SER A 26 0.58 -2.68 13.94
CA SER A 26 1.07 -2.74 15.32
C SER A 26 1.01 -4.14 15.95
N ILE A 27 -0.01 -4.93 15.62
CA ILE A 27 -0.14 -6.32 16.08
C ILE A 27 1.00 -7.19 15.55
N ILE A 28 1.36 -7.03 14.28
CA ILE A 28 2.47 -7.77 13.67
C ILE A 28 3.80 -7.28 14.24
N GLU A 29 3.98 -5.97 14.45
CA GLU A 29 5.17 -5.46 15.13
C GLU A 29 5.35 -6.05 16.53
N GLU A 30 4.26 -6.18 17.29
CA GLU A 30 4.33 -6.74 18.64
C GLU A 30 4.71 -8.23 18.63
N VAL A 31 4.16 -9.01 17.71
CA VAL A 31 4.53 -10.42 17.52
C VAL A 31 6.01 -10.55 17.14
N LEU A 32 6.46 -9.79 16.13
CA LEU A 32 7.86 -9.81 15.69
C LEU A 32 8.82 -9.43 16.83
N ARG A 33 8.50 -8.41 17.62
CA ARG A 33 9.31 -8.03 18.79
C ARG A 33 9.35 -9.10 19.87
N LYS A 34 8.23 -9.79 20.13
CA LYS A 34 8.16 -10.88 21.13
C LYS A 34 8.98 -12.10 20.71
N ASP A 35 9.07 -12.33 19.41
CA ASP A 35 9.82 -13.45 18.83
C ASP A 35 11.30 -13.10 18.55
N ASP A 36 11.81 -11.96 19.07
CA ASP A 36 13.14 -11.41 18.79
C ASP A 36 13.47 -11.28 17.29
N GLN A 37 12.42 -11.12 16.46
CA GLN A 37 12.55 -10.88 15.03
C GLN A 37 12.63 -9.38 14.72
N LEU A 38 13.31 -9.07 13.60
CA LEU A 38 13.42 -7.70 13.12
C LEU A 38 12.06 -7.21 12.61
N VAL A 39 11.63 -6.05 13.12
CA VAL A 39 10.49 -5.32 12.55
C VAL A 39 10.96 -4.63 11.26
N PRO A 40 10.33 -4.90 10.10
CA PRO A 40 10.68 -4.26 8.85
C PRO A 40 10.59 -2.73 8.95
N ALA A 41 11.59 -2.04 8.40
CA ALA A 41 11.54 -0.59 8.29
C ALA A 41 10.41 -0.17 7.33
N PRO A 42 9.73 0.96 7.58
CA PRO A 42 8.72 1.46 6.66
C PRO A 42 9.32 1.74 5.27
N ILE A 43 8.58 1.41 4.21
CA ILE A 43 8.97 1.66 2.82
C ILE A 43 8.25 2.89 2.26
N LEU A 44 8.91 3.61 1.37
CA LEU A 44 8.31 4.73 0.63
C LEU A 44 7.68 4.21 -0.67
N VAL A 45 6.41 4.54 -0.89
CA VAL A 45 5.70 4.17 -2.11
C VAL A 45 4.83 5.31 -2.62
N ASN A 46 4.61 5.33 -3.93
CA ASN A 46 3.62 6.22 -4.55
C ASN A 46 2.24 5.57 -4.45
N ALA A 47 1.29 6.28 -3.83
CA ALA A 47 -0.09 5.88 -3.72
C ALA A 47 -0.99 6.83 -4.53
N MET A 48 -1.98 6.27 -5.22
CA MET A 48 -2.99 7.03 -5.94
C MET A 48 -4.20 7.26 -5.03
N ILE A 49 -4.65 8.51 -4.91
CA ILE A 49 -5.93 8.83 -4.26
C ILE A 49 -7.05 8.49 -5.24
N ASP A 50 -7.74 7.37 -5.01
CA ASP A 50 -8.86 6.91 -5.82
C ASP A 50 -10.17 6.98 -5.02
N THR A 51 -10.98 8.01 -5.28
CA THR A 51 -12.29 8.19 -4.63
C THR A 51 -13.36 7.22 -5.13
N GLY A 52 -13.09 6.48 -6.21
CA GLY A 52 -13.95 5.41 -6.71
C GLY A 52 -13.68 4.05 -6.08
N ALA A 53 -12.56 3.89 -5.36
CA ALA A 53 -12.19 2.63 -4.73
C ALA A 53 -12.99 2.40 -3.43
N THR A 54 -13.50 1.18 -3.24
CA THR A 54 -14.18 0.78 -2.00
C THR A 54 -13.19 0.50 -0.86
N GLY A 55 -11.92 0.25 -1.18
CA GLY A 55 -10.87 -0.04 -0.21
C GLY A 55 -9.48 0.27 -0.77
N THR A 56 -8.48 0.21 0.10
CA THR A 56 -7.08 0.36 -0.31
C THR A 56 -6.59 -0.93 -0.95
N VAL A 57 -6.03 -0.81 -2.14
CA VAL A 57 -5.40 -1.93 -2.86
C VAL A 57 -3.89 -1.69 -2.85
N VAL A 58 -3.13 -2.68 -2.41
CA VAL A 58 -1.67 -2.69 -2.51
C VAL A 58 -1.23 -3.51 -3.71
N ARG A 59 -0.15 -3.10 -4.36
CA ARG A 59 0.44 -3.91 -5.44
C ARG A 59 1.06 -5.19 -4.87
N GLU A 60 1.11 -6.24 -5.67
CA GLU A 60 1.63 -7.55 -5.27
C GLU A 60 3.11 -7.54 -4.83
N ASP A 61 3.90 -6.56 -5.31
CA ASP A 61 5.31 -6.40 -4.93
C ASP A 61 5.51 -5.83 -3.52
N ILE A 62 4.47 -5.21 -2.93
CA ILE A 62 4.57 -4.47 -1.66
C ILE A 62 4.71 -5.40 -0.45
N PRO A 63 3.91 -6.47 -0.27
CA PRO A 63 4.09 -7.39 0.85
C PRO A 63 5.50 -7.98 0.93
N ALA A 64 6.06 -8.40 -0.21
CA ALA A 64 7.40 -8.95 -0.27
C ALA A 64 8.49 -7.93 0.16
N GLN A 65 8.33 -6.65 -0.18
CA GLN A 65 9.23 -5.58 0.27
C GLN A 65 9.16 -5.35 1.80
N LEU A 66 8.04 -5.68 2.42
CA LEU A 66 7.86 -5.67 3.86
C LEU A 66 8.21 -7.02 4.52
N GLY A 67 8.77 -7.97 3.77
CA GLY A 67 9.10 -9.31 4.28
C GLY A 67 7.86 -10.15 4.66
N LEU A 68 6.69 -9.81 4.12
CA LEU A 68 5.45 -10.54 4.34
C LEU A 68 5.22 -11.54 3.21
N ASP A 69 4.83 -12.76 3.57
CA ASP A 69 4.31 -13.75 2.62
C ASP A 69 2.78 -13.62 2.57
N PRO A 70 2.19 -13.20 1.44
CA PRO A 70 0.75 -13.14 1.27
C PRO A 70 0.17 -14.55 1.07
N THR A 71 0.28 -15.43 2.07
CA THR A 71 -0.48 -16.67 2.07
C THR A 71 -1.95 -16.34 2.30
N VAL A 72 -2.77 -16.58 1.28
CA VAL A 72 -4.20 -16.34 1.30
C VAL A 72 -4.85 -17.17 2.41
N SER A 73 -5.34 -16.53 3.49
CA SER A 73 -6.45 -17.10 4.25
C SER A 73 -7.69 -16.95 3.38
N ARG A 74 -8.11 -18.06 2.75
CA ARG A 74 -9.44 -18.16 2.14
C ARG A 74 -10.51 -18.24 3.22
#